data_AF-A0A4R7UZZ8-F1
#
_entry.id   AF-A0A4R7UZZ8-F1
#
_cell.length_a   1.000
_cell.length_b   1.000
_cell.length_c   1.000
_cell.angle_alpha   90.00
_cell.angle_beta   90.00
_cell.angle_gamma   90.00
#
_symmetry.space_group_name_H-M   'P 1'
#
loop_
_entity.id
_entity.type
_entity.pdbx_description
1 polymer ?
#
loop_
_entity_poly.entity_id
_entity_poly.type
_entity_poly.pdbx_seq_one_letter_code
_entity_poly.pdbx_strand_id
1 'polypeptide(L)'
;MWMTSWKKRLAFTLVSVVAVLGAAAGQAVAAPSSADDVQPQVIGGTPAAQGEFPWIVRLSMGCGGSMITQQLVLTAAHCVPATGPNTSITATLGAIDLQDPNRIVVRSDYVHRAPGAGGPPGDDWALIRLEHPVDVPTVPIATTPDLDSGTFTVAGWGAATEGGPQQRFLLKAQVPFIDDAQCQSAGSDYLDLVPAEEICAGNWTAGGVDTCQGDSGGPLLNKDANGEWVLIGTTSWGIGCARPQNPGVYMQASYFHEAIHAAAASLGPRCAPAVNTNATAIPDVGEITSDLAVTCDGNASGQTRVEVNINHSYRGDLIIDLIAPDGTSYRLKNAKGDDGADDINESYTVNASSEVATGTWHLRVRDMFRGDTGSLKNWRLTV
;
A
#
# COMPACT_ATOMS: atom_id res chain seq x y z
N MET A 1 99.54 -0.66 -15.95
CA MET A 1 100.10 -1.84 -16.65
C MET A 1 98.96 -2.47 -17.44
N TRP A 2 98.96 -2.27 -18.78
CA TRP A 2 98.30 -3.07 -19.83
C TRP A 2 96.77 -3.26 -19.76
N MET A 3 95.95 -3.27 -20.82
CA MET A 3 96.09 -3.13 -22.27
C MET A 3 94.66 -2.98 -22.85
N THR A 4 94.47 -2.01 -23.74
CA THR A 4 93.74 -2.06 -25.04
C THR A 4 92.57 -3.04 -25.28
N SER A 5 91.37 -2.53 -25.56
CA SER A 5 90.73 -2.33 -26.91
C SER A 5 90.02 -3.56 -27.48
N TRP A 6 88.75 -3.50 -27.88
CA TRP A 6 88.22 -3.35 -29.26
C TRP A 6 86.74 -3.82 -29.22
N LYS A 7 85.77 -3.40 -30.04
CA LYS A 7 85.75 -2.90 -31.42
C LYS A 7 84.38 -2.24 -31.69
N LYS A 8 84.41 -1.20 -32.53
CA LYS A 8 83.27 -0.49 -33.12
C LYS A 8 82.51 -1.37 -34.14
N ARG A 9 81.20 -1.16 -34.27
CA ARG A 9 80.51 -1.14 -35.58
C ARG A 9 79.42 -0.06 -35.59
N LEU A 10 79.60 0.95 -36.45
CA LEU A 10 78.58 1.87 -36.91
C LEU A 10 77.84 1.21 -38.09
N ALA A 11 76.52 1.36 -38.17
CA ALA A 11 75.77 1.35 -39.42
C ALA A 11 74.58 2.32 -39.30
N PHE A 12 74.38 3.09 -40.37
CA PHE A 12 73.52 4.26 -40.50
C PHE A 12 72.09 3.88 -40.93
N THR A 13 71.12 4.68 -40.46
CA THR A 13 69.85 5.14 -41.09
C THR A 13 68.76 4.14 -41.50
N LEU A 14 67.55 4.36 -40.94
CA LEU A 14 66.38 4.81 -41.72
C LEU A 14 65.23 5.29 -40.80
N VAL A 15 64.60 6.38 -41.22
CA VAL A 15 63.52 7.13 -40.58
C VAL A 15 62.19 6.39 -40.75
N SER A 16 61.40 6.27 -39.68
CA SER A 16 59.94 6.11 -39.76
C SER A 16 59.28 6.75 -38.55
N VAL A 17 58.51 7.81 -38.83
CA VAL A 17 57.61 8.50 -37.91
C VAL A 17 56.54 7.52 -37.43
N VAL A 18 56.46 7.29 -36.13
CA VAL A 18 55.28 6.67 -35.49
C VAL A 18 54.65 7.72 -34.60
N ALA A 19 53.45 8.17 -35.00
CA ALA A 19 52.58 8.99 -34.19
C ALA A 19 52.19 8.21 -32.93
N VAL A 20 52.70 8.63 -31.78
CA VAL A 20 52.19 8.16 -30.49
C VAL A 20 50.99 9.03 -30.17
N LEU A 21 49.79 8.48 -30.40
CA LEU A 21 48.56 8.91 -29.75
C LEU A 21 48.75 8.74 -28.24
N GLY A 22 49.24 9.79 -27.58
CA GLY A 22 49.22 9.89 -26.12
C GLY A 22 47.77 10.04 -25.69
N ALA A 23 47.15 8.93 -25.28
CA ALA A 23 45.94 8.98 -24.48
C ALA A 23 46.25 9.77 -23.20
N ALA A 24 45.80 11.02 -23.14
CA ALA A 24 45.69 11.73 -21.88
C ALA A 24 44.61 11.02 -21.07
N ALA A 25 45.01 9.99 -20.32
CA ALA A 25 44.20 9.45 -19.25
C ALA A 25 43.96 10.60 -18.27
N GLY A 26 42.77 11.18 -18.31
CA GLY A 26 42.27 12.03 -17.24
C GLY A 26 42.41 11.23 -15.96
N GLN A 27 43.27 11.71 -15.05
CA GLN A 27 43.23 11.24 -13.68
C GLN A 27 41.87 11.65 -13.14
N ALA A 28 40.92 10.72 -13.15
CA ALA A 28 39.74 10.82 -12.33
C ALA A 28 40.26 10.89 -10.89
N VAL A 29 40.23 12.09 -10.33
CA VAL A 29 40.39 12.28 -8.89
C VAL A 29 39.25 11.48 -8.28
N ALA A 30 39.57 10.33 -7.72
CA ALA A 30 38.62 9.53 -6.97
C ALA A 30 38.03 10.45 -5.91
N ALA A 31 36.73 10.71 -5.99
CA ALA A 31 36.00 11.34 -4.92
C ALA A 31 36.28 10.54 -3.63
N PRO A 32 36.50 11.20 -2.49
CA PRO A 32 36.73 10.49 -1.24
C PRO A 32 35.54 9.56 -1.03
N SER A 33 35.82 8.28 -0.82
CA SER A 33 34.85 7.26 -0.45
C SER A 33 34.02 7.81 0.69
N SER A 34 32.74 8.08 0.42
CA SER A 34 31.75 8.33 1.45
C SER A 34 31.89 7.22 2.49
N ALA A 35 32.04 7.65 3.74
CA ALA A 35 32.14 6.78 4.91
C ALA A 35 31.16 5.62 4.80
N ASP A 36 31.66 4.44 5.13
CA ASP A 36 30.95 3.17 5.19
C ASP A 36 29.44 3.33 5.39
N ASP A 37 28.70 3.05 4.32
CA ASP A 37 27.28 2.78 4.37
C ASP A 37 27.12 1.46 5.15
N VAL A 38 27.13 1.57 6.48
CA VAL A 38 26.77 0.47 7.37
C VAL A 38 25.28 0.22 7.16
N GLN A 39 24.97 -0.54 6.12
CA GLN A 39 23.67 -1.18 5.96
C GLN A 39 23.43 -1.98 7.23
N PRO A 40 22.37 -1.69 8.01
CA PRO A 40 22.04 -2.49 9.18
C PRO A 40 21.90 -3.94 8.72
N GLN A 41 22.81 -4.82 9.14
CA GLN A 41 22.62 -6.25 8.94
C GLN A 41 21.53 -6.69 9.91
N VAL A 42 20.34 -6.74 9.36
CA VAL A 42 19.13 -7.28 9.94
C VAL A 42 19.30 -8.80 10.03
N ILE A 43 18.64 -9.43 10.99
CA ILE A 43 18.42 -10.87 10.99
C ILE A 43 17.69 -11.25 9.67
N GLY A 44 18.47 -11.61 8.64
CA GLY A 44 18.00 -12.13 7.35
C GLY A 44 17.32 -11.17 6.39
N GLY A 45 17.05 -9.94 6.81
CA GLY A 45 16.31 -8.95 6.01
C GLY A 45 17.19 -8.05 5.16
N THR A 46 16.63 -7.56 4.06
CA THR A 46 17.23 -6.52 3.19
C THR A 46 16.24 -5.36 3.02
N PRO A 47 16.71 -4.14 2.71
CA PRO A 47 15.81 -3.04 2.40
C PRO A 47 14.86 -3.38 1.24
N ALA A 48 13.59 -3.04 1.38
CA ALA A 48 12.61 -3.11 0.30
C ALA A 48 12.76 -1.93 -0.66
N ALA A 49 12.46 -2.15 -1.94
CA ALA A 49 12.42 -1.06 -2.91
C ALA A 49 11.12 -0.26 -2.78
N GLN A 50 11.15 1.03 -3.13
CA GLN A 50 9.94 1.85 -3.18
C GLN A 50 8.93 1.24 -4.15
N GLY A 51 7.69 1.01 -3.69
CA GLY A 51 6.63 0.40 -4.48
C GLY A 51 6.72 -1.12 -4.62
N GLU A 52 7.63 -1.80 -3.93
CA GLU A 52 7.74 -3.27 -3.99
C GLU A 52 6.56 -3.98 -3.28
N PHE A 53 6.12 -3.42 -2.16
CA PHE A 53 4.98 -3.93 -1.37
C PHE A 53 3.99 -2.78 -1.09
N PRO A 54 3.29 -2.26 -2.11
CA PRO A 54 2.50 -1.05 -1.99
C PRO A 54 1.29 -1.17 -1.05
N TRP A 55 0.81 -2.39 -0.78
CA TRP A 55 -0.28 -2.70 0.15
C TRP A 55 0.15 -2.76 1.62
N ILE A 56 1.44 -2.72 1.94
CA ILE A 56 1.89 -2.92 3.32
C ILE A 56 1.57 -1.69 4.19
N VAL A 57 1.12 -1.95 5.42
CA VAL A 57 0.65 -0.93 6.35
C VAL A 57 1.43 -1.00 7.66
N ARG A 58 1.82 0.16 8.18
CA ARG A 58 2.30 0.34 9.55
C ARG A 58 1.17 0.90 10.41
N LEU A 59 0.83 0.22 11.50
CA LEU A 59 -0.23 0.63 12.42
C LEU A 59 0.32 1.31 13.69
N SER A 60 -0.37 2.33 14.19
CA SER A 60 0.12 3.19 15.29
C SER A 60 0.47 2.47 16.60
N MET A 61 -0.08 1.30 16.87
CA MET A 61 0.19 0.52 18.10
C MET A 61 1.45 -0.36 18.04
N GLY A 62 2.18 -0.35 16.93
CA GLY A 62 3.37 -1.21 16.79
C GLY A 62 3.23 -2.35 15.79
N CYS A 63 2.05 -2.62 15.24
CA CYS A 63 1.82 -3.71 14.29
C CYS A 63 1.97 -3.33 12.81
N GLY A 64 1.95 -4.36 11.97
CA GLY A 64 1.81 -4.31 10.52
C GLY A 64 0.40 -4.69 10.04
N GLY A 65 0.20 -4.64 8.73
CA GLY A 65 -1.04 -5.04 8.06
C GLY A 65 -0.90 -5.01 6.55
N SER A 66 -1.94 -5.46 5.84
CA SER A 66 -2.01 -5.47 4.38
C SER A 66 -3.34 -4.90 3.87
N MET A 67 -3.28 -4.01 2.89
CA MET A 67 -4.45 -3.54 2.15
C MET A 67 -5.02 -4.67 1.29
N ILE A 68 -6.19 -5.18 1.67
CA ILE A 68 -6.93 -6.23 0.91
C ILE A 68 -8.05 -5.63 0.05
N THR A 69 -8.45 -4.40 0.36
CA THR A 69 -9.24 -3.51 -0.50
C THR A 69 -8.67 -2.10 -0.37
N GLN A 70 -9.15 -1.13 -1.15
CA GLN A 70 -8.73 0.26 -1.00
C GLN A 70 -9.13 0.89 0.36
N GLN A 71 -9.98 0.25 1.18
CA GLN A 71 -10.41 0.80 2.48
C GLN A 71 -10.25 -0.20 3.65
N LEU A 72 -9.83 -1.44 3.40
CA LEU A 72 -9.71 -2.48 4.41
C LEU A 72 -8.27 -2.96 4.55
N VAL A 73 -7.76 -2.87 5.77
CA VAL A 73 -6.49 -3.46 6.19
C VAL A 73 -6.76 -4.77 6.90
N LEU A 74 -6.17 -5.87 6.45
CA LEU A 74 -6.08 -7.13 7.19
C LEU A 74 -4.85 -7.09 8.10
N THR A 75 -5.03 -7.47 9.37
CA THR A 75 -3.99 -7.52 10.40
C THR A 75 -4.32 -8.64 11.40
N ALA A 76 -3.49 -8.80 12.44
CA ALA A 76 -3.73 -9.77 13.50
C ALA A 76 -4.77 -9.26 14.51
N ALA A 77 -5.57 -10.17 15.09
CA ALA A 77 -6.59 -9.81 16.06
C ALA A 77 -5.99 -9.29 17.37
N HIS A 78 -4.82 -9.80 17.78
CA HIS A 78 -4.12 -9.34 18.99
C HIS A 78 -3.56 -7.91 18.86
N CYS A 79 -3.45 -7.37 17.64
CA CYS A 79 -2.99 -6.00 17.39
C CYS A 79 -4.04 -4.94 17.66
N VAL A 80 -5.33 -5.32 17.70
CA VAL A 80 -6.44 -4.37 17.68
C VAL A 80 -7.36 -4.57 18.89
N PRO A 81 -8.08 -3.51 19.32
CA PRO A 81 -9.07 -3.64 20.38
C PRO A 81 -10.29 -4.45 19.92
N ALA A 82 -11.28 -4.62 20.81
CA ALA A 82 -12.52 -5.32 20.49
C ALA A 82 -13.24 -4.72 19.27
N THR A 83 -14.04 -5.57 18.59
CA THR A 83 -14.88 -5.19 17.44
C THR A 83 -15.78 -3.99 17.78
N GLY A 84 -15.83 -3.01 16.88
CA GLY A 84 -16.68 -1.83 17.00
C GLY A 84 -16.08 -0.57 16.37
N PRO A 85 -16.80 0.56 16.47
CA PRO A 85 -16.28 1.86 16.01
C PRO A 85 -14.96 2.20 16.70
N ASN A 86 -13.96 2.56 15.91
CA ASN A 86 -12.64 2.91 16.41
C ASN A 86 -11.98 3.93 15.50
N THR A 87 -11.65 5.10 16.04
CA THR A 87 -10.94 6.15 15.30
C THR A 87 -9.52 6.38 15.81
N SER A 88 -9.02 5.60 16.77
CA SER A 88 -7.72 5.82 17.41
C SER A 88 -6.55 5.16 16.69
N ILE A 89 -6.80 4.24 15.76
CA ILE A 89 -5.75 3.58 14.98
C ILE A 89 -5.39 4.47 13.79
N THR A 90 -4.08 4.62 13.55
CA THR A 90 -3.56 5.30 12.35
C THR A 90 -2.81 4.29 11.51
N ALA A 91 -3.18 4.20 10.23
CA ALA A 91 -2.50 3.43 9.20
C ALA A 91 -1.55 4.35 8.43
N THR A 92 -0.28 3.96 8.34
CA THR A 92 0.74 4.63 7.53
C THR A 92 1.17 3.68 6.40
N LEU A 93 1.14 4.16 5.15
CA LEU A 93 1.43 3.35 3.96
C LEU A 93 1.95 4.21 2.79
N GLY A 94 2.24 3.58 1.64
CA GLY A 94 2.65 4.27 0.41
C GLY A 94 4.11 4.77 0.39
N ALA A 95 4.89 4.50 1.45
CA ALA A 95 6.30 4.86 1.54
C ALA A 95 7.10 3.74 2.20
N ILE A 96 8.38 3.59 1.85
CA ILE A 96 9.30 2.69 2.56
C ILE A 96 9.95 3.36 3.78
N ASP A 97 10.04 4.69 3.79
CA ASP A 97 10.57 5.48 4.91
C ASP A 97 9.40 6.07 5.71
N LEU A 98 9.29 5.70 7.00
CA LEU A 98 8.23 6.24 7.88
C LEU A 98 8.35 7.75 8.15
N GLN A 99 9.45 8.39 7.76
CA GLN A 99 9.64 9.84 7.81
C GLN A 99 9.40 10.53 6.46
N ASP A 100 9.04 9.80 5.40
CA ASP A 100 8.72 10.40 4.11
C ASP A 100 7.54 11.38 4.26
N PRO A 101 7.67 12.65 3.85
CA PRO A 101 6.57 13.61 3.89
C PRO A 101 5.38 13.24 3.00
N ASN A 102 5.60 12.41 1.96
CA ASN A 102 4.57 11.95 1.03
C ASN A 102 3.93 10.61 1.45
N ARG A 103 4.29 10.05 2.62
CA ARG A 103 3.62 8.87 3.15
C ARG A 103 2.13 9.16 3.35
N ILE A 104 1.31 8.15 3.08
CA ILE A 104 -0.13 8.24 3.29
C ILE A 104 -0.41 7.91 4.75
N VAL A 105 -1.22 8.73 5.42
CA VAL A 105 -1.62 8.56 6.82
C VAL A 105 -3.13 8.70 6.90
N VAL A 106 -3.81 7.64 7.33
CA VAL A 106 -5.28 7.58 7.39
C VAL A 106 -5.72 6.95 8.70
N ARG A 107 -6.77 7.49 9.33
CA ARG A 107 -7.31 6.91 10.56
C ARG A 107 -8.25 5.75 10.26
N SER A 108 -8.42 4.86 11.22
CA SER A 108 -9.52 3.90 11.21
C SER A 108 -10.85 4.59 11.46
N ASP A 109 -11.95 3.92 11.11
CA ASP A 109 -13.28 4.23 11.63
C ASP A 109 -13.94 3.06 12.36
N TYR A 110 -13.48 1.83 12.10
CA TYR A 110 -14.06 0.61 12.61
C TYR A 110 -13.02 -0.51 12.67
N VAL A 111 -13.15 -1.38 13.67
CA VAL A 111 -12.37 -2.61 13.83
C VAL A 111 -13.34 -3.79 13.86
N HIS A 112 -12.99 -4.85 13.14
CA HIS A 112 -13.68 -6.14 13.18
C HIS A 112 -12.67 -7.24 13.46
N ARG A 113 -12.71 -7.85 14.63
CA ARG A 113 -11.93 -9.05 14.95
C ARG A 113 -12.68 -10.31 14.55
N ALA A 114 -11.93 -11.38 14.24
CA ALA A 114 -12.49 -12.72 14.11
C ALA A 114 -13.43 -13.05 15.27
N PRO A 115 -14.58 -13.72 15.04
CA PRO A 115 -15.52 -14.05 16.10
C PRO A 115 -14.92 -14.85 17.26
N GLY A 116 -13.94 -15.73 17.00
CA GLY A 116 -13.23 -16.50 18.01
C GLY A 116 -11.99 -15.81 18.58
N ALA A 117 -11.74 -14.55 18.25
CA ALA A 117 -10.54 -13.85 18.71
C ALA A 117 -10.50 -13.74 20.25
N GLY A 118 -9.42 -14.25 20.86
CA GLY A 118 -9.29 -14.41 22.32
C GLY A 118 -9.81 -15.75 22.86
N GLY A 119 -10.23 -16.64 21.97
CA GLY A 119 -10.52 -18.06 22.21
C GLY A 119 -9.30 -18.96 21.91
N PRO A 120 -9.51 -20.18 21.35
CA PRO A 120 -8.42 -21.06 20.93
C PRO A 120 -7.43 -20.39 19.95
N PRO A 121 -6.19 -20.92 19.82
CA PRO A 121 -5.24 -20.45 18.80
C PRO A 121 -5.82 -20.58 17.38
N GLY A 122 -5.28 -19.84 16.41
CA GLY A 122 -5.73 -19.88 15.01
C GLY A 122 -6.56 -18.67 14.56
N ASP A 123 -7.53 -18.21 15.36
CA ASP A 123 -8.45 -17.10 15.04
C ASP A 123 -7.82 -15.69 15.18
N ASP A 124 -6.54 -15.55 14.81
CA ASP A 124 -5.77 -14.31 14.97
C ASP A 124 -5.79 -13.41 13.72
N TRP A 125 -7.00 -13.03 13.28
CA TRP A 125 -7.18 -12.05 12.20
C TRP A 125 -8.20 -10.97 12.55
N ALA A 126 -8.00 -9.79 11.97
CA ALA A 126 -8.90 -8.67 12.09
C ALA A 126 -8.85 -7.76 10.85
N LEU A 127 -9.96 -7.08 10.62
CA LEU A 127 -10.09 -6.02 9.64
C LEU A 127 -10.14 -4.67 10.32
N ILE A 128 -9.37 -3.73 9.81
CA ILE A 128 -9.49 -2.31 10.11
C ILE A 128 -10.09 -1.65 8.87
N ARG A 129 -11.23 -0.99 9.04
CA ARG A 129 -11.77 -0.11 8.00
C ARG A 129 -11.20 1.28 8.19
N LEU A 130 -10.61 1.81 7.13
CA LEU A 130 -10.08 3.16 7.07
C LEU A 130 -11.23 4.17 6.92
N GLU A 131 -11.05 5.38 7.43
CA GLU A 131 -12.08 6.43 7.38
C GLU A 131 -12.47 6.82 5.94
N HIS A 132 -11.54 6.67 4.99
CA HIS A 132 -11.80 6.80 3.56
C HIS A 132 -10.93 5.81 2.75
N PRO A 133 -11.31 5.48 1.50
CA PRO A 133 -10.48 4.70 0.60
C PRO A 133 -9.14 5.40 0.31
N VAL A 134 -8.13 4.59 0.01
CA VAL A 134 -6.78 4.99 -0.36
C VAL A 134 -6.44 4.35 -1.71
N ASP A 135 -5.99 5.18 -2.66
CA ASP A 135 -5.63 4.73 -3.99
C ASP A 135 -4.24 4.07 -4.01
N VAL A 136 -4.17 2.85 -3.47
CA VAL A 136 -2.99 1.99 -3.50
C VAL A 136 -3.34 0.61 -4.05
N PRO A 137 -2.40 -0.07 -4.72
CA PRO A 137 -2.56 -1.49 -5.05
C PRO A 137 -2.83 -2.32 -3.79
N THR A 138 -3.71 -3.31 -3.94
CA THR A 138 -4.10 -4.25 -2.88
C THR A 138 -3.50 -5.62 -3.13
N VAL A 139 -3.35 -6.44 -2.09
CA VAL A 139 -2.89 -7.83 -2.21
C VAL A 139 -4.09 -8.80 -2.19
N PRO A 140 -4.20 -9.74 -3.14
CA PRO A 140 -5.19 -10.80 -3.07
C PRO A 140 -4.88 -11.78 -1.93
N ILE A 141 -5.93 -12.29 -1.29
CA ILE A 141 -5.84 -13.31 -0.26
C ILE A 141 -5.81 -14.69 -0.93
N ALA A 142 -4.93 -15.59 -0.47
CA ALA A 142 -4.97 -16.98 -0.91
C ALA A 142 -6.32 -17.62 -0.56
N THR A 143 -6.96 -18.28 -1.52
CA THR A 143 -8.26 -18.96 -1.33
C THR A 143 -8.15 -20.48 -1.39
N THR A 144 -6.94 -20.99 -1.64
CA THR A 144 -6.59 -22.41 -1.68
C THR A 144 -5.18 -22.59 -1.13
N PRO A 145 -4.81 -23.79 -0.66
CA PRO A 145 -3.50 -24.02 -0.06
C PRO A 145 -2.37 -24.24 -1.07
N ASP A 146 -2.61 -24.03 -2.37
CA ASP A 146 -1.64 -24.30 -3.44
C ASP A 146 -0.33 -23.51 -3.27
N LEU A 147 -0.38 -22.37 -2.56
CA LEU A 147 0.76 -21.50 -2.29
C LEU A 147 1.27 -21.57 -0.84
N ASP A 148 0.74 -22.48 -0.02
CA ASP A 148 1.05 -22.60 1.42
C ASP A 148 2.33 -23.42 1.68
N SER A 149 3.27 -23.40 0.74
CA SER A 149 4.55 -24.10 0.86
C SER A 149 5.67 -23.38 0.09
N GLY A 150 6.89 -23.87 0.26
CA GLY A 150 8.06 -23.32 -0.42
C GLY A 150 8.74 -22.22 0.40
N THR A 151 9.16 -21.14 -0.24
CA THR A 151 9.81 -20.00 0.44
C THR A 151 8.90 -18.80 0.36
N PHE A 152 8.55 -18.26 1.52
CA PHE A 152 7.73 -17.08 1.63
C PHE A 152 8.59 -15.82 1.74
N THR A 153 7.96 -14.68 1.45
CA THR A 153 8.50 -13.36 1.72
C THR A 153 7.72 -12.71 2.85
N VAL A 154 8.43 -12.24 3.86
CA VAL A 154 7.87 -11.36 4.90
C VAL A 154 8.40 -9.96 4.69
N ALA A 155 7.61 -8.95 5.06
CA ALA A 155 8.03 -7.56 4.98
C ALA A 155 7.40 -6.75 6.12
N GLY A 156 8.11 -5.73 6.59
CA GLY A 156 7.65 -4.89 7.69
C GLY A 156 8.69 -3.91 8.22
N TRP A 157 8.27 -3.18 9.24
CA TRP A 157 9.09 -2.22 10.01
C TRP A 157 9.33 -2.70 11.44
N GLY A 158 9.10 -3.99 11.72
CA GLY A 158 9.44 -4.61 12.99
C GLY A 158 10.93 -4.56 13.29
N ALA A 159 11.29 -4.99 14.49
CA ALA A 159 12.65 -4.97 14.97
C ALA A 159 13.58 -5.82 14.09
N ALA A 160 14.74 -5.29 13.74
CA ALA A 160 15.73 -6.02 12.95
C ALA A 160 16.49 -7.09 13.75
N THR A 161 16.35 -7.06 15.08
CA THR A 161 16.99 -7.95 16.05
C THR A 161 16.02 -8.20 17.19
N GLU A 162 16.03 -9.40 17.77
CA GLU A 162 15.22 -9.70 18.94
C GLU A 162 15.47 -8.68 20.09
N GLY A 163 14.41 -8.05 20.59
CA GLY A 163 14.49 -7.02 21.62
C GLY A 163 15.03 -5.67 21.14
N GLY A 164 15.25 -5.51 19.83
CA GLY A 164 15.70 -4.27 19.21
C GLY A 164 14.56 -3.27 18.92
N PRO A 165 14.88 -2.05 18.48
CA PRO A 165 13.89 -1.07 18.08
C PRO A 165 13.30 -1.41 16.71
N GLN A 166 12.05 -0.99 16.50
CA GLN A 166 11.42 -0.97 15.18
C GLN A 166 12.21 -0.11 14.19
N GLN A 167 12.12 -0.47 12.92
CA GLN A 167 12.91 0.14 11.87
C GLN A 167 12.19 1.35 11.25
N ARG A 168 12.98 2.32 10.78
CA ARG A 168 12.46 3.46 10.01
C ARG A 168 12.17 3.07 8.56
N PHE A 169 13.02 2.24 7.98
CA PHE A 169 12.94 1.81 6.59
C PHE A 169 12.31 0.42 6.50
N LEU A 170 11.51 0.20 5.46
CA LEU A 170 10.85 -1.07 5.21
C LEU A 170 11.89 -2.13 4.85
N LEU A 171 11.79 -3.28 5.51
CA LEU A 171 12.64 -4.44 5.27
C LEU A 171 11.81 -5.60 4.72
N LYS A 172 12.49 -6.52 4.05
CA LYS A 172 11.95 -7.79 3.58
C LYS A 172 12.91 -8.94 3.83
N ALA A 173 12.39 -10.13 4.09
CA ALA A 173 13.19 -11.33 4.29
C ALA A 173 12.51 -12.56 3.67
N GLN A 174 13.29 -13.60 3.42
CA GLN A 174 12.80 -14.89 2.94
C GLN A 174 12.76 -15.91 4.07
N VAL A 175 11.60 -16.53 4.29
CA VAL A 175 11.40 -17.54 5.33
C VAL A 175 10.89 -18.84 4.69
N PRO A 176 11.59 -19.97 4.85
CA PRO A 176 11.14 -21.23 4.29
C PRO A 176 9.98 -21.81 5.09
N PHE A 177 9.06 -22.48 4.40
CA PHE A 177 7.95 -23.23 4.97
C PHE A 177 8.45 -24.34 5.90
N ILE A 178 7.69 -24.55 6.99
CA ILE A 178 7.86 -25.64 7.93
C ILE A 178 6.50 -26.33 8.08
N ASP A 179 6.47 -27.65 7.89
CA ASP A 179 5.24 -28.41 8.06
C ASP A 179 4.79 -28.48 9.53
N ASP A 180 3.50 -28.71 9.75
CA ASP A 180 2.89 -28.68 11.08
C ASP A 180 3.56 -29.64 12.06
N ALA A 181 3.96 -30.83 11.59
CA ALA A 181 4.58 -31.84 12.43
C ALA A 181 5.98 -31.39 12.90
N GLN A 182 6.76 -30.80 12.00
CA GLN A 182 8.03 -30.20 12.35
C GLN A 182 7.83 -28.98 13.27
N CYS A 183 6.85 -28.13 12.99
CA CYS A 183 6.56 -26.97 13.82
C CYS A 183 6.17 -27.35 15.25
N GLN A 184 5.27 -28.31 15.43
CA GLN A 184 4.88 -28.86 16.75
C GLN A 184 6.06 -29.52 17.48
N SER A 185 7.11 -29.96 16.77
CA SER A 185 8.32 -30.51 17.38
C SER A 185 9.27 -29.47 17.98
N ALA A 186 9.00 -28.17 17.77
CA ALA A 186 9.83 -27.06 18.26
C ALA A 186 9.85 -26.95 19.80
N GLY A 187 8.78 -27.35 20.48
CA GLY A 187 8.69 -27.31 21.94
C GLY A 187 7.26 -27.35 22.45
N SER A 188 7.10 -27.33 23.78
CA SER A 188 5.78 -27.39 24.43
C SER A 188 4.85 -26.26 24.01
N ASP A 189 5.40 -25.08 23.71
CA ASP A 189 4.62 -23.90 23.32
C ASP A 189 3.99 -24.05 21.93
N TYR A 190 4.47 -24.99 21.11
CA TYR A 190 3.96 -25.25 19.76
C TYR A 190 3.02 -26.47 19.71
N LEU A 191 2.76 -27.15 20.83
CA LEU A 191 1.86 -28.31 20.86
C LEU A 191 0.40 -27.94 20.58
N ASP A 192 0.02 -26.69 20.87
CA ASP A 192 -1.32 -26.16 20.65
C ASP A 192 -1.48 -25.51 19.25
N LEU A 193 -0.47 -25.64 18.38
CA LEU A 193 -0.56 -25.22 16.98
C LEU A 193 -1.77 -25.89 16.32
N VAL A 194 -2.63 -25.10 15.68
CA VAL A 194 -3.86 -25.58 15.04
C VAL A 194 -3.62 -25.78 13.54
N PRO A 195 -3.52 -27.03 13.05
CA PRO A 195 -3.30 -27.31 11.63
C PRO A 195 -4.36 -26.65 10.75
N ALA A 196 -3.94 -26.16 9.58
CA ALA A 196 -4.73 -25.41 8.61
C ALA A 196 -5.19 -24.01 9.04
N GLU A 197 -5.29 -23.70 10.34
CA GLU A 197 -5.56 -22.33 10.81
C GLU A 197 -4.27 -21.52 10.96
N GLU A 198 -3.17 -22.21 11.25
CA GLU A 198 -1.85 -21.64 11.45
C GLU A 198 -0.82 -22.28 10.51
N ILE A 199 0.11 -21.47 10.00
CA ILE A 199 1.21 -21.90 9.13
C ILE A 199 2.53 -21.46 9.73
N CYS A 200 3.54 -22.34 9.69
CA CYS A 200 4.86 -22.07 10.23
C CYS A 200 5.88 -21.76 9.13
N ALA A 201 6.75 -20.79 9.41
CA ALA A 201 7.86 -20.47 8.53
C ALA A 201 9.07 -19.97 9.31
N GLY A 202 10.26 -20.28 8.78
CA GLY A 202 11.52 -19.88 9.40
C GLY A 202 12.64 -20.84 9.06
N ASN A 203 13.88 -20.40 9.21
CA ASN A 203 15.02 -21.29 8.98
C ASN A 203 15.21 -22.21 10.18
N TRP A 204 14.70 -23.44 10.08
CA TRP A 204 14.70 -24.41 11.18
C TRP A 204 16.09 -24.66 11.79
N THR A 205 17.11 -24.85 10.95
CA THR A 205 18.44 -25.26 11.40
C THR A 205 19.33 -24.09 11.79
N ALA A 206 19.36 -23.03 10.97
CA ALA A 206 20.28 -21.91 11.18
C ALA A 206 19.64 -20.78 11.99
N GLY A 207 18.30 -20.71 12.06
CA GLY A 207 17.61 -19.50 12.47
C GLY A 207 18.05 -18.32 11.61
N GLY A 208 18.25 -17.17 12.24
CA GLY A 208 18.87 -15.99 11.62
C GLY A 208 18.00 -15.23 10.61
N VAL A 209 16.80 -15.72 10.28
CA VAL A 209 15.79 -15.01 9.47
C VAL A 209 14.39 -15.29 10.03
N ASP A 210 13.65 -14.24 10.37
CA ASP A 210 12.28 -14.32 10.89
C ASP A 210 11.57 -12.96 10.85
N THR A 211 10.27 -12.94 11.13
CA THR A 211 9.58 -11.74 11.59
C THR A 211 9.90 -11.47 13.05
N CYS A 212 9.77 -10.22 13.50
CA CYS A 212 10.10 -9.88 14.87
C CYS A 212 9.19 -8.80 15.45
N GLN A 213 9.55 -8.26 16.63
CA GLN A 213 8.70 -7.34 17.37
C GLN A 213 8.26 -6.17 16.49
N GLY A 214 6.95 -6.09 16.25
CA GLY A 214 6.33 -5.05 15.46
C GLY A 214 6.10 -5.37 13.98
N ASP A 215 6.36 -6.61 13.57
CA ASP A 215 5.85 -7.19 12.32
C ASP A 215 4.50 -7.90 12.51
N SER A 216 4.01 -8.07 13.75
CA SER A 216 2.70 -8.66 14.06
C SER A 216 1.59 -8.09 13.17
N GLY A 217 0.77 -8.95 12.58
CA GLY A 217 -0.26 -8.59 11.59
C GLY A 217 0.26 -8.27 10.18
N GLY A 218 1.58 -8.16 10.01
CA GLY A 218 2.25 -7.97 8.72
C GLY A 218 2.21 -9.24 7.84
N PRO A 219 2.44 -9.08 6.54
CA PRO A 219 2.16 -10.13 5.55
C PRO A 219 3.20 -11.26 5.52
N LEU A 220 2.69 -12.48 5.34
CA LEU A 220 3.42 -13.62 4.76
C LEU A 220 2.99 -13.75 3.29
N LEU A 221 3.92 -13.62 2.36
CA LEU A 221 3.65 -13.54 0.92
C LEU A 221 4.27 -14.70 0.16
N ASN A 222 3.61 -15.12 -0.92
CA ASN A 222 4.19 -15.97 -1.95
C ASN A 222 3.81 -15.43 -3.33
N LYS A 223 4.42 -15.96 -4.38
CA LYS A 223 4.10 -15.61 -5.76
C LYS A 223 3.33 -16.73 -6.43
N ASP A 224 2.29 -16.35 -7.18
CA ASP A 224 1.57 -17.28 -8.04
C ASP A 224 2.40 -17.67 -9.28
N ALA A 225 1.81 -18.49 -10.15
CA ALA A 225 2.45 -18.92 -11.40
C ALA A 225 2.73 -17.78 -12.39
N ASN A 226 2.05 -16.63 -12.24
CA ASN A 226 2.26 -15.43 -13.06
C ASN A 226 3.32 -14.48 -12.44
N GLY A 227 3.81 -14.80 -11.25
CA GLY A 227 4.76 -13.98 -10.50
C GLY A 227 4.10 -12.84 -9.71
N GLU A 228 2.78 -12.85 -9.58
CA GLU A 228 2.00 -11.90 -8.79
C GLU A 228 2.01 -12.28 -7.31
N TRP A 229 2.05 -11.28 -6.44
CA TRP A 229 2.06 -11.49 -5.00
C TRP A 229 0.68 -11.90 -4.48
N VAL A 230 0.66 -12.89 -3.59
CA VAL A 230 -0.53 -13.37 -2.88
C VAL A 230 -0.25 -13.40 -1.39
N LEU A 231 -1.23 -12.97 -0.59
CA LEU A 231 -1.17 -13.02 0.87
C LEU A 231 -1.50 -14.44 1.35
N ILE A 232 -0.51 -15.12 1.90
CA ILE A 232 -0.58 -16.48 2.45
C ILE A 232 -0.96 -16.47 3.92
N GLY A 233 -0.62 -15.39 4.63
CA GLY A 233 -0.92 -15.30 6.04
C GLY A 233 -0.57 -13.95 6.66
N THR A 234 -0.85 -13.83 7.95
CA THR A 234 -0.48 -12.68 8.77
C THR A 234 0.33 -13.12 9.98
N THR A 235 1.41 -12.40 10.27
CA THR A 235 2.30 -12.67 11.42
C THR A 235 1.51 -12.69 12.73
N SER A 236 1.54 -13.80 13.46
CA SER A 236 0.69 -14.03 14.63
C SER A 236 1.54 -14.07 15.91
N TRP A 237 2.36 -15.11 16.07
CA TRP A 237 3.18 -15.31 17.27
C TRP A 237 4.46 -16.11 16.98
N GLY A 238 5.33 -16.23 17.97
CA GLY A 238 6.56 -17.00 17.92
C GLY A 238 7.35 -16.89 19.23
N ILE A 239 8.28 -17.83 19.47
CA ILE A 239 9.13 -17.82 20.66
C ILE A 239 10.50 -17.21 20.34
N GLY A 240 10.64 -15.93 20.70
CA GLY A 240 11.79 -15.12 20.26
C GLY A 240 11.69 -14.78 18.77
N CYS A 241 12.79 -14.32 18.18
CA CYS A 241 12.86 -14.09 16.73
C CYS A 241 14.07 -14.80 16.16
N ALA A 242 13.89 -15.53 15.06
CA ALA A 242 14.97 -16.12 14.27
C ALA A 242 15.91 -17.02 15.06
N ARG A 243 15.39 -17.69 16.08
CA ARG A 243 16.13 -18.71 16.80
C ARG A 243 15.99 -20.02 16.03
N PRO A 244 17.05 -20.84 15.94
CA PRO A 244 16.93 -22.21 15.45
C PRO A 244 15.80 -22.94 16.20
N GLN A 245 15.05 -23.75 15.48
CA GLN A 245 13.95 -24.57 16.02
C GLN A 245 12.85 -23.79 16.75
N ASN A 246 12.73 -22.47 16.52
CA ASN A 246 11.63 -21.65 17.01
C ASN A 246 11.09 -20.83 15.84
N PRO A 247 10.24 -21.41 14.99
CA PRO A 247 9.73 -20.73 13.82
C PRO A 247 8.70 -19.66 14.18
N GLY A 248 8.52 -18.71 13.27
CA GLY A 248 7.37 -17.82 13.31
C GLY A 248 6.10 -18.56 12.92
N VAL A 249 5.00 -18.22 13.57
CA VAL A 249 3.66 -18.74 13.31
C VAL A 249 2.78 -17.62 12.77
N TYR A 250 2.05 -17.93 11.71
CA TYR A 250 1.22 -17.00 10.97
C TYR A 250 -0.20 -17.56 10.89
N MET A 251 -1.22 -16.71 10.93
CA MET A 251 -2.58 -17.12 10.54
C MET A 251 -2.54 -17.55 9.06
N GLN A 252 -3.17 -18.67 8.72
CA GLN A 252 -3.20 -19.24 7.37
C GLN A 252 -4.40 -18.72 6.56
N ALA A 253 -4.11 -17.93 5.53
CA ALA A 253 -5.12 -17.19 4.78
C ALA A 253 -6.07 -18.09 4.00
N SER A 254 -5.56 -19.18 3.44
CA SER A 254 -6.32 -20.16 2.65
C SER A 254 -7.44 -20.85 3.43
N TYR A 255 -7.37 -20.87 4.76
CA TYR A 255 -8.44 -21.37 5.62
C TYR A 255 -9.47 -20.29 5.95
N PHE A 256 -9.00 -19.09 6.34
CA PHE A 256 -9.88 -18.01 6.78
C PHE A 256 -10.46 -17.15 5.64
N HIS A 257 -10.10 -17.40 4.38
CA HIS A 257 -10.48 -16.54 3.26
C HIS A 257 -11.99 -16.29 3.16
N GLU A 258 -12.84 -17.31 3.35
CA GLU A 258 -14.30 -17.15 3.29
C GLU A 258 -14.80 -16.20 4.38
N ALA A 259 -14.31 -16.38 5.62
CA ALA A 259 -14.69 -15.54 6.76
C ALA A 259 -14.19 -14.11 6.59
N ILE A 260 -12.94 -13.93 6.14
CA ILE A 260 -12.35 -12.62 5.87
C ILE A 260 -13.12 -11.89 4.75
N HIS A 261 -13.43 -12.59 3.64
CA HIS A 261 -14.22 -12.00 2.55
C HIS A 261 -15.65 -11.67 2.96
N ALA A 262 -16.30 -12.53 3.74
CA ALA A 262 -17.63 -12.26 4.27
C ALA A 262 -17.62 -11.04 5.21
N ALA A 263 -16.64 -10.96 6.12
CA ALA A 263 -16.47 -9.81 7.00
C ALA A 263 -16.18 -8.53 6.20
N ALA A 264 -15.27 -8.59 5.22
CA ALA A 264 -14.96 -7.47 4.34
C ALA A 264 -16.18 -6.97 3.56
N ALA A 265 -16.98 -7.89 3.01
CA ALA A 265 -18.23 -7.56 2.34
C ALA A 265 -19.26 -6.93 3.29
N SER A 266 -19.34 -7.42 4.53
CA SER A 266 -20.24 -6.88 5.56
C SER A 266 -19.84 -5.48 6.03
N LEU A 267 -18.53 -5.18 6.05
CA LEU A 267 -18.01 -3.87 6.38
C LEU A 267 -18.20 -2.87 5.23
N GLY A 268 -18.14 -3.34 3.98
CA GLY A 268 -18.29 -2.56 2.75
C GLY A 268 -17.32 -1.37 2.66
N PRO A 269 -17.36 -0.60 1.55
CA PRO A 269 -17.04 0.80 1.67
C PRO A 269 -18.09 1.44 2.58
N ARG A 270 -17.66 2.32 3.50
CA ARG A 270 -18.57 2.97 4.46
C ARG A 270 -19.78 3.61 3.74
N CYS A 271 -19.54 4.16 2.56
CA CYS A 271 -20.52 4.66 1.61
C CYS A 271 -20.32 3.97 0.25
N ALA A 272 -21.35 3.37 -0.34
CA ALA A 272 -21.27 2.94 -1.73
C ALA A 272 -21.32 4.18 -2.65
N PRO A 273 -20.52 4.24 -3.74
CA PRO A 273 -20.64 5.32 -4.71
C PRO A 273 -22.06 5.39 -5.28
N ALA A 274 -22.68 6.54 -5.18
CA ALA A 274 -24.02 6.79 -5.70
C ALA A 274 -23.91 7.37 -7.11
N VAL A 275 -24.80 6.98 -8.04
CA VAL A 275 -24.80 7.46 -9.42
C VAL A 275 -26.19 7.91 -9.81
N ASN A 276 -26.29 9.10 -10.40
CA ASN A 276 -27.50 9.53 -11.11
C ASN A 276 -27.24 9.49 -12.62
N THR A 277 -28.03 8.70 -13.35
CA THR A 277 -27.97 8.57 -14.82
C THR A 277 -29.12 9.26 -15.55
N ASN A 278 -29.95 10.01 -14.84
CA ASN A 278 -31.08 10.73 -15.41
C ASN A 278 -30.58 12.00 -16.09
N ALA A 279 -30.56 11.96 -17.42
CA ALA A 279 -30.09 13.09 -18.20
C ALA A 279 -31.01 14.31 -18.00
N THR A 280 -30.40 15.47 -17.76
CA THR A 280 -31.12 16.73 -17.53
C THR A 280 -30.62 17.79 -18.51
N ALA A 281 -31.53 18.43 -19.23
CA ALA A 281 -31.19 19.47 -20.20
C ALA A 281 -30.73 20.75 -19.47
N ILE A 282 -29.58 21.27 -19.87
CA ILE A 282 -29.03 22.54 -19.40
C ILE A 282 -29.51 23.62 -20.37
N PRO A 283 -30.30 24.62 -19.89
CA PRO A 283 -30.77 25.71 -20.74
C PRO A 283 -29.65 26.71 -21.04
N ASP A 284 -29.78 27.41 -22.16
CA ASP A 284 -28.97 28.58 -22.51
C ASP A 284 -29.27 29.71 -21.51
N VAL A 285 -28.27 30.09 -20.72
CA VAL A 285 -28.40 30.94 -19.53
C VAL A 285 -29.47 30.42 -18.55
N GLY A 286 -29.02 29.71 -17.51
CA GLY A 286 -29.92 29.25 -16.47
C GLY A 286 -29.25 28.29 -15.48
N GLU A 287 -30.09 27.63 -14.69
CA GLU A 287 -29.66 26.73 -13.63
C GLU A 287 -30.46 25.44 -13.69
N ILE A 288 -29.76 24.33 -13.49
CA ILE A 288 -30.37 23.05 -13.16
C ILE A 288 -29.78 22.49 -11.88
N THR A 289 -30.57 21.64 -11.23
CA THR A 289 -30.16 20.86 -10.08
C THR A 289 -30.51 19.40 -10.35
N SER A 290 -29.55 18.51 -10.13
CA SER A 290 -29.73 17.07 -10.23
C SER A 290 -29.50 16.42 -8.87
N ASP A 291 -30.49 15.68 -8.39
CA ASP A 291 -30.50 15.13 -7.04
C ASP A 291 -29.91 13.72 -7.01
N LEU A 292 -29.18 13.39 -5.97
CA LEU A 292 -28.62 12.06 -5.74
C LEU A 292 -28.77 11.69 -4.28
N ALA A 293 -29.61 10.69 -4.01
CA ALA A 293 -29.77 10.14 -2.67
C ALA A 293 -28.56 9.26 -2.33
N VAL A 294 -27.92 9.56 -1.21
CA VAL A 294 -26.83 8.78 -0.64
C VAL A 294 -27.29 8.19 0.68
N THR A 295 -27.07 6.89 0.85
CA THR A 295 -27.26 6.19 2.13
C THR A 295 -25.89 5.78 2.64
N CYS A 296 -25.42 6.46 3.68
CA CYS A 296 -24.12 6.22 4.30
C CYS A 296 -24.03 6.70 5.75
N ASP A 297 -23.53 5.86 6.66
CA ASP A 297 -23.42 6.23 8.06
C ASP A 297 -22.32 7.27 8.32
N GLY A 298 -22.65 8.32 9.08
CA GLY A 298 -21.71 9.35 9.54
C GLY A 298 -21.40 10.43 8.51
N ASN A 299 -20.16 10.94 8.53
CA ASN A 299 -19.76 12.08 7.71
C ASN A 299 -19.12 11.66 6.39
N ALA A 300 -19.17 12.55 5.39
CA ALA A 300 -18.44 12.41 4.15
C ALA A 300 -16.91 12.53 4.38
N SER A 301 -16.13 12.22 3.36
CA SER A 301 -14.67 12.21 3.36
C SER A 301 -14.09 13.60 3.10
N GLY A 302 -12.88 13.83 3.60
CA GLY A 302 -12.06 14.98 3.16
C GLY A 302 -11.59 14.87 1.71
N GLN A 303 -11.82 13.73 1.06
CA GLN A 303 -11.50 13.41 -0.33
C GLN A 303 -12.77 13.01 -1.10
N THR A 304 -13.93 13.60 -0.78
CA THR A 304 -15.18 13.35 -1.50
C THR A 304 -15.01 13.61 -2.99
N ARG A 305 -15.30 12.60 -3.80
CA ARG A 305 -15.05 12.60 -5.24
C ARG A 305 -16.35 12.73 -6.03
N VAL A 306 -16.36 13.64 -7.00
CA VAL A 306 -17.48 13.88 -7.91
C VAL A 306 -17.02 13.65 -9.34
N GLU A 307 -17.59 12.66 -10.02
CA GLU A 307 -17.35 12.43 -11.45
C GLU A 307 -18.54 13.00 -12.22
N VAL A 308 -18.29 13.94 -13.14
CA VAL A 308 -19.33 14.68 -13.85
C VAL A 308 -19.20 14.46 -15.35
N ASN A 309 -20.32 14.06 -15.98
CA ASN A 309 -20.43 13.88 -17.42
C ASN A 309 -21.51 14.80 -18.00
N ILE A 310 -21.10 15.84 -18.72
CA ILE A 310 -21.97 16.83 -19.36
C ILE A 310 -21.62 16.92 -20.84
N ASN A 311 -22.64 16.96 -21.69
CA ASN A 311 -22.48 17.44 -23.06
C ASN A 311 -22.78 18.94 -23.10
N HIS A 312 -21.87 19.74 -23.65
CA HIS A 312 -22.03 21.19 -23.83
C HIS A 312 -21.11 21.68 -24.95
N SER A 313 -21.59 22.55 -25.84
CA SER A 313 -20.78 23.10 -26.95
C SER A 313 -19.72 24.11 -26.51
N TYR A 314 -19.81 24.61 -25.28
CA TYR A 314 -18.77 25.46 -24.69
C TYR A 314 -18.70 25.26 -23.18
N ARG A 315 -17.81 24.39 -22.68
CA ARG A 315 -17.78 24.05 -21.25
C ARG A 315 -17.32 25.21 -20.36
N GLY A 316 -16.66 26.20 -20.95
CA GLY A 316 -16.23 27.43 -20.29
C GLY A 316 -17.38 28.27 -19.74
N ASP A 317 -18.62 28.03 -20.16
CA ASP A 317 -19.78 28.78 -19.65
C ASP A 317 -20.31 28.25 -18.32
N LEU A 318 -19.90 27.04 -17.96
CA LEU A 318 -20.50 26.30 -16.87
C LEU A 318 -19.86 26.60 -15.52
N ILE A 319 -20.69 26.92 -14.53
CA ILE A 319 -20.36 26.81 -13.11
C ILE A 319 -20.98 25.52 -12.58
N ILE A 320 -20.17 24.72 -11.89
CA ILE A 320 -20.61 23.47 -11.27
C ILE A 320 -20.32 23.53 -9.78
N ASP A 321 -21.36 23.30 -8.96
CA ASP A 321 -21.25 23.12 -7.52
C ASP A 321 -21.82 21.76 -7.11
N LEU A 322 -21.15 21.11 -6.16
CA LEU A 322 -21.77 20.09 -5.32
C LEU A 322 -22.44 20.79 -4.13
N ILE A 323 -23.68 20.41 -3.81
CA ILE A 323 -24.42 20.91 -2.64
C ILE A 323 -24.68 19.73 -1.71
N ALA A 324 -24.24 19.87 -0.46
CA ALA A 324 -24.43 18.88 0.60
C ALA A 324 -25.87 18.88 1.12
N PRO A 325 -26.28 17.83 1.86
CA PRO A 325 -27.65 17.72 2.39
C PRO A 325 -28.06 18.86 3.32
N ASP A 326 -27.10 19.53 3.96
CA ASP A 326 -27.33 20.69 4.81
C ASP A 326 -27.42 22.03 4.04
N GLY A 327 -27.18 22.00 2.73
CA GLY A 327 -27.16 23.17 1.84
C GLY A 327 -25.76 23.78 1.60
N THR A 328 -24.71 23.27 2.24
CA THR A 328 -23.33 23.73 2.06
C THR A 328 -22.88 23.48 0.62
N SER A 329 -22.25 24.48 -0.02
CA SER A 329 -21.89 24.45 -1.44
C SER A 329 -20.38 24.36 -1.65
N TYR A 330 -19.97 23.41 -2.48
CA TYR A 330 -18.59 23.13 -2.85
C TYR A 330 -18.39 23.38 -4.36
N ARG A 331 -17.59 24.39 -4.73
CA ARG A 331 -17.30 24.74 -6.12
C ARG A 331 -16.40 23.68 -6.77
N LEU A 332 -16.91 23.01 -7.80
CA LEU A 332 -16.14 22.03 -8.59
C LEU A 332 -15.46 22.72 -9.79
N LYS A 333 -16.22 23.54 -10.51
CA LYS A 333 -15.76 24.26 -11.71
C LYS A 333 -16.31 25.68 -11.76
N ASN A 334 -15.47 26.63 -12.13
CA ASN A 334 -15.87 28.00 -12.48
C ASN A 334 -16.05 28.14 -13.99
N ALA A 335 -16.96 29.03 -14.39
CA ALA A 335 -17.00 29.52 -15.75
C ALA A 335 -15.68 30.26 -16.07
N LYS A 336 -15.14 30.00 -17.25
CA LYS A 336 -13.84 30.47 -17.70
C LYS A 336 -13.91 30.73 -19.21
N GLY A 337 -13.92 32.01 -19.60
CA GLY A 337 -14.16 32.41 -20.99
C GLY A 337 -13.09 31.97 -22.00
N ASP A 338 -11.91 31.53 -21.55
CA ASP A 338 -10.85 30.96 -22.40
C ASP A 338 -10.86 29.42 -22.43
N ASP A 339 -11.84 28.75 -21.80
CA ASP A 339 -12.02 27.30 -21.82
C ASP A 339 -13.07 26.88 -22.85
N GLY A 340 -12.74 27.08 -24.13
CA GLY A 340 -13.65 26.81 -25.25
C GLY A 340 -13.67 25.38 -25.77
N ALA A 341 -13.36 24.40 -24.91
CA ALA A 341 -13.53 23.00 -25.27
C ALA A 341 -14.99 22.55 -25.07
N ASP A 342 -15.39 21.56 -25.84
CA ASP A 342 -16.68 20.90 -25.70
C ASP A 342 -16.66 19.95 -24.51
N ASP A 343 -17.83 19.71 -23.93
CA ASP A 343 -18.15 18.66 -22.96
C ASP A 343 -17.33 18.69 -21.64
N ILE A 344 -17.83 17.98 -20.65
CA ILE A 344 -17.13 17.72 -19.39
C ILE A 344 -17.21 16.22 -19.14
N ASN A 345 -16.04 15.59 -19.01
CA ASN A 345 -15.89 14.23 -18.51
C ASN A 345 -14.72 14.26 -17.52
N GLU A 346 -14.99 14.82 -16.34
CA GLU A 346 -13.96 15.19 -15.38
C GLU A 346 -14.31 14.68 -13.98
N SER A 347 -13.28 14.54 -13.16
CA SER A 347 -13.40 14.15 -11.77
C SER A 347 -12.84 15.23 -10.86
N TYR A 348 -13.62 15.60 -9.86
CA TYR A 348 -13.32 16.65 -8.90
C TYR A 348 -13.23 16.04 -7.50
N THR A 349 -12.37 16.62 -6.65
CA THR A 349 -12.26 16.23 -5.24
C THR A 349 -12.50 17.44 -4.36
N VAL A 350 -13.34 17.29 -3.33
CA VAL A 350 -13.66 18.33 -2.35
C VAL A 350 -13.52 17.77 -0.93
N ASN A 351 -13.18 18.64 0.02
CA ASN A 351 -13.21 18.27 1.42
C ASN A 351 -14.61 18.53 1.99
N ALA A 352 -15.42 17.48 2.10
CA ALA A 352 -16.76 17.54 2.69
C ALA A 352 -16.83 16.84 4.05
N SER A 353 -15.70 16.74 4.76
CA SER A 353 -15.61 15.99 6.03
C SER A 353 -16.49 16.51 7.18
N SER A 354 -16.96 17.76 7.07
CA SER A 354 -17.95 18.35 7.98
C SER A 354 -19.38 17.90 7.71
N GLU A 355 -19.65 17.34 6.54
CA GLU A 355 -21.00 17.04 6.07
C GLU A 355 -21.44 15.66 6.51
N VAL A 356 -22.71 15.52 6.88
CA VAL A 356 -23.34 14.21 7.04
C VAL A 356 -23.49 13.58 5.66
N ALA A 357 -22.94 12.38 5.47
CA ALA A 357 -22.91 11.69 4.18
C ALA A 357 -24.31 11.26 3.72
N THR A 358 -25.14 10.74 4.63
CA THR A 358 -26.53 10.39 4.33
C THR A 358 -27.36 11.62 4.03
N GLY A 359 -28.06 11.58 2.90
CA GLY A 359 -29.03 12.60 2.50
C GLY A 359 -29.10 12.75 0.99
N THR A 360 -29.83 13.76 0.55
CA THR A 360 -29.87 14.14 -0.85
C THR A 360 -28.76 15.15 -1.11
N TRP A 361 -27.81 14.76 -1.93
CA TRP A 361 -26.80 15.65 -2.49
C TRP A 361 -27.31 16.21 -3.81
N HIS A 362 -26.89 17.42 -4.16
CA HIS A 362 -27.28 18.03 -5.41
C HIS A 362 -26.06 18.43 -6.24
N LEU A 363 -26.09 18.10 -7.54
CA LEU A 363 -25.20 18.71 -8.51
C LEU A 363 -25.92 19.89 -9.14
N ARG A 364 -25.45 21.10 -8.85
CA ARG A 364 -25.97 22.32 -9.45
C ARG A 364 -25.09 22.74 -10.61
N VAL A 365 -25.68 22.85 -11.79
CA VAL A 365 -25.02 23.30 -13.01
C VAL A 365 -25.68 24.58 -13.49
N ARG A 366 -24.87 25.61 -13.71
CA ARG A 366 -25.32 26.89 -14.23
C ARG A 366 -24.60 27.22 -15.52
N ASP A 367 -25.38 27.56 -16.53
CA ASP A 367 -24.87 28.23 -17.73
C ASP A 367 -24.96 29.74 -17.52
N MET A 368 -23.82 30.43 -17.64
CA MET A 368 -23.69 31.86 -17.35
C MET A 368 -23.72 32.74 -18.58
N PHE A 369 -23.52 32.18 -19.78
CA PHE A 369 -23.36 32.96 -21.02
C PHE A 369 -24.37 32.52 -22.07
N ARG A 370 -24.58 33.40 -23.04
CA ARG A 370 -25.55 33.14 -24.11
C ARG A 370 -24.88 32.42 -25.27
N GLY A 371 -25.57 31.46 -25.85
CA GLY A 371 -25.24 30.88 -27.16
C GLY A 371 -25.16 29.36 -27.16
N ASP A 372 -25.04 28.75 -25.99
CA ASP A 372 -24.75 27.34 -25.84
C ASP A 372 -25.84 26.66 -24.98
N THR A 373 -26.05 25.37 -25.22
CA THR A 373 -26.97 24.55 -24.43
C THR A 373 -26.33 23.19 -24.25
N GLY A 374 -26.85 22.39 -23.31
CA GLY A 374 -26.30 21.06 -23.12
C GLY A 374 -27.21 20.10 -22.37
N SER A 375 -26.58 19.04 -21.89
CA SER A 375 -27.23 18.07 -21.03
C SER A 375 -26.24 17.50 -20.03
N LEU A 376 -26.57 17.54 -18.75
CA LEU A 376 -25.95 16.66 -17.76
C LEU A 376 -26.36 15.23 -18.09
N LYS A 377 -25.42 14.37 -18.47
CA LYS A 377 -25.69 12.97 -18.83
C LYS A 377 -25.83 12.10 -17.58
N ASN A 378 -24.83 12.19 -16.72
CA ASN A 378 -24.77 11.46 -15.46
C ASN A 378 -23.73 12.12 -14.55
N TRP A 379 -23.80 11.76 -13.27
CA TRP A 379 -22.74 12.06 -12.33
C TRP A 379 -22.70 11.00 -11.22
N ARG A 380 -21.51 10.80 -10.66
CA ARG A 380 -21.25 9.89 -9.54
C ARG A 380 -20.68 10.67 -8.37
N LEU A 381 -21.14 10.32 -7.18
CA LEU A 381 -20.65 10.84 -5.92
C LEU A 381 -20.10 9.70 -5.07
N THR A 382 -18.86 9.86 -4.62
CA THR A 382 -18.24 9.01 -3.60
C THR A 382 -17.94 9.90 -2.41
N VAL A 383 -18.80 9.83 -1.39
CA VAL A 383 -18.65 10.58 -0.15
C VAL A 383 -17.74 9.87 0.82
#